data_AF-A0A7R7T2C6-F1
#
_entry.id   AF-A0A7R7T2C6-F1
#
_cell.length_a   1.000
_cell.length_b   1.000
_cell.length_c   1.000
_cell.angle_alpha   90.00
_cell.angle_beta   90.00
_cell.angle_gamma   90.00
#
_symmetry.space_group_name_H-M   'P 1'
#
loop_
_entity.id
_entity.type
_entity.pdbx_description
1 polymer ?
#
loop_
_entity_poly.entity_id
_entity_poly.type
_entity_poly.pdbx_seq_one_letter_code
_entity_poly.pdbx_strand_id
1 'polypeptide(L)'
;MINAITASWLRVDVDIVTPAQLASRSKDGVKVLIDPDGLFDALPDVSANREPNPKRIRWQAQEFMRILGLLPLAIGRQEYFNSVTGLFLLRNLIVELMIEETNAPHRGGALHLNRLITTEQKAALAALPPLVAERDALIEAYLAHAALYLPRARQRAARLGIDWPEAFEAATWAHLRDALGLEAPRSGG
;
A
#
# COMPACT_ATOMS: atom_id res chain seq x y z
N MET A 1 17.36 10.28 -15.01
CA MET A 1 16.50 9.21 -15.51
C MET A 1 15.98 9.53 -16.91
N ILE A 2 16.33 8.68 -17.87
CA ILE A 2 15.76 8.61 -19.22
C ILE A 2 14.88 7.36 -19.23
N ASN A 3 13.61 7.49 -19.62
CA ASN A 3 12.71 6.36 -19.78
C ASN A 3 12.47 6.17 -21.29
N ALA A 4 12.66 4.97 -21.80
CA ALA A 4 12.47 4.64 -23.21
C ALA A 4 11.67 3.35 -23.35
N ILE A 5 10.83 3.28 -24.38
CA ILE A 5 10.20 2.04 -24.84
C ILE A 5 10.70 1.80 -26.27
N THR A 6 11.36 0.67 -26.49
CA THR A 6 11.89 0.33 -27.82
C THR A 6 10.76 -0.11 -28.77
N ALA A 7 11.04 -0.18 -30.07
CA ALA A 7 10.09 -0.73 -31.04
C ALA A 7 9.66 -2.18 -30.74
N SER A 8 10.49 -2.93 -30.02
CA SER A 8 10.19 -4.28 -29.53
C SER A 8 9.48 -4.29 -28.17
N TRP A 9 8.94 -3.15 -27.72
CA TRP A 9 8.26 -2.97 -26.44
C TRP A 9 9.11 -3.27 -25.19
N LEU A 10 10.44 -3.13 -25.30
CA LEU A 10 11.30 -3.19 -24.10
C LEU A 10 11.27 -1.84 -23.39
N ARG A 11 10.86 -1.84 -22.12
CA ARG A 11 11.00 -0.69 -21.24
C ARG A 11 12.44 -0.64 -20.71
N VAL A 12 13.12 0.47 -20.96
CA VAL A 12 14.49 0.72 -20.50
C VAL A 12 14.49 2.04 -19.74
N ASP A 13 14.95 1.98 -18.49
CA ASP A 13 15.16 3.15 -17.65
C ASP A 13 16.67 3.32 -17.45
N VAL A 14 17.24 4.45 -17.88
CA VAL A 14 18.67 4.77 -17.79
C VAL A 14 18.89 5.93 -16.84
N ASP A 15 19.68 5.70 -15.80
CA ASP A 15 20.14 6.74 -14.89
C ASP A 15 21.60 7.08 -15.17
N ILE A 16 21.84 8.33 -15.56
CA ILE A 16 23.18 8.91 -15.63
C ILE A 16 23.41 9.62 -14.29
N VAL A 17 24.41 9.16 -13.55
CA VAL A 17 24.71 9.62 -12.20
C VAL A 17 26.17 10.00 -12.05
N THR A 18 26.47 10.89 -11.12
CA THR A 18 27.86 11.19 -10.72
C THR A 18 28.40 10.11 -9.77
N PRO A 19 29.72 10.00 -9.56
CA PRO A 19 30.28 9.08 -8.58
C PRO A 19 29.71 9.28 -7.16
N ALA A 20 29.47 10.53 -6.75
CA ALA A 20 28.83 10.84 -5.47
C ALA A 20 27.39 10.34 -5.37
N GLN A 21 26.64 10.36 -6.48
CA GLN A 21 25.28 9.79 -6.55
C GLN A 21 25.30 8.27 -6.64
N LEU A 22 26.33 7.67 -7.25
CA LEU A 22 26.53 6.22 -7.28
C LEU A 22 26.77 5.66 -5.88
N ALA A 23 27.47 6.41 -5.01
CA ALA A 23 27.74 6.02 -3.63
C ALA A 23 26.47 5.82 -2.77
N SER A 24 25.29 6.26 -3.22
CA SER A 24 24.02 5.97 -2.54
C SER A 24 23.43 4.60 -2.91
N ARG A 25 24.08 3.83 -3.79
CA ARG A 25 23.71 2.45 -4.16
C ARG A 25 24.45 1.47 -3.27
N SER A 26 24.10 0.19 -3.35
CA SER A 26 24.75 -0.90 -2.63
C SER A 26 25.10 -2.05 -3.57
N LYS A 27 26.07 -2.87 -3.18
CA LYS A 27 26.58 -3.98 -3.99
C LYS A 27 25.51 -5.03 -4.28
N ASP A 28 24.66 -5.35 -3.31
CA ASP A 28 23.51 -6.25 -3.46
C ASP A 28 22.41 -5.70 -4.40
N GLY A 29 22.41 -4.38 -4.64
CA GLY A 29 21.43 -3.70 -5.48
C GLY A 29 21.87 -3.46 -6.93
N VAL A 30 23.10 -3.81 -7.30
CA VAL A 30 23.66 -3.56 -8.64
C VAL A 30 24.39 -4.78 -9.17
N LYS A 31 24.36 -4.95 -10.50
CA LYS A 31 25.19 -5.94 -11.20
C LYS A 31 26.16 -5.19 -12.10
N VAL A 32 27.45 -5.35 -11.86
CA VAL A 32 28.48 -4.73 -12.69
C VAL A 32 28.53 -5.40 -14.06
N LEU A 33 28.44 -4.58 -15.10
CA LEU A 33 28.65 -4.98 -16.48
C LEU A 33 30.04 -4.54 -16.95
N ILE A 34 30.42 -3.30 -16.65
CA ILE A 34 31.72 -2.67 -16.97
C ILE A 34 32.06 -1.69 -15.84
N ASP A 35 33.27 -1.75 -15.28
CA ASP A 35 33.75 -0.85 -14.20
C ASP A 35 35.28 -0.65 -14.30
N PRO A 36 35.77 0.22 -15.20
CA PRO A 36 37.21 0.43 -15.40
C PRO A 36 37.86 1.18 -14.23
N ASP A 37 37.09 1.94 -13.46
CA ASP A 37 37.56 2.81 -12.38
C ASP A 37 37.41 2.17 -10.99
N GLY A 38 36.91 0.94 -10.90
CA GLY A 38 36.75 0.19 -9.65
C GLY A 38 35.76 0.82 -8.67
N LEU A 39 34.73 1.51 -9.17
CA LEU A 39 33.76 2.22 -8.34
C LEU A 39 32.88 1.28 -7.52
N PHE A 40 32.72 0.03 -7.95
CA PHE A 40 31.90 -0.96 -7.25
C PHE A 40 32.42 -1.29 -5.85
N ASP A 41 33.74 -1.35 -5.66
CA ASP A 41 34.36 -1.74 -4.38
C ASP A 41 34.09 -0.70 -3.28
N ALA A 42 33.89 0.56 -3.67
CA ALA A 42 33.57 1.67 -2.77
C ALA A 42 32.10 1.69 -2.31
N LEU A 43 31.23 0.84 -2.86
CA LEU A 43 29.83 0.79 -2.47
C LEU A 43 29.63 0.02 -1.14
N PRO A 44 28.62 0.40 -0.33
CA PRO A 44 28.21 -0.41 0.81
C PRO A 44 27.74 -1.81 0.37
N ASP A 45 28.04 -2.83 1.16
CA ASP A 45 27.74 -4.22 0.80
C ASP A 45 26.23 -4.53 0.72
N VAL A 46 25.42 -3.91 1.59
CA VAL A 46 23.99 -4.18 1.72
C VAL A 46 23.19 -2.88 1.68
N SER A 47 22.05 -2.90 0.99
CA SER A 47 21.07 -1.81 1.04
C SER A 47 20.55 -1.59 2.45
N ALA A 48 20.57 -0.34 2.92
CA ALA A 48 19.93 -0.01 4.19
C ALA A 48 18.42 -0.32 4.12
N ASN A 49 17.92 -1.02 5.13
CA ASN A 49 16.47 -1.20 5.28
C ASN A 49 15.84 0.18 5.41
N ARG A 50 14.82 0.44 4.58
CA ARG A 50 14.06 1.67 4.68
C ARG A 50 13.32 1.68 6.02
N GLU A 51 13.66 2.63 6.88
CA GLU A 51 12.96 2.80 8.14
C GLU A 51 11.47 3.09 7.87
N PRO A 52 10.56 2.49 8.67
CA PRO A 52 9.15 2.84 8.61
C PRO A 52 8.97 4.33 8.81
N ASN A 53 8.08 4.97 8.04
CA ASN A 53 7.74 6.38 8.23
C ASN A 53 6.46 6.49 9.09
N PRO A 54 6.56 6.86 10.38
CA PRO A 54 5.40 6.87 11.28
C PRO A 54 4.30 7.83 10.83
N LYS A 55 4.68 8.99 10.28
CA LYS A 55 3.74 9.99 9.77
C LYS A 55 2.95 9.43 8.58
N ARG A 56 3.60 8.68 7.70
CA ARG A 56 2.95 8.03 6.56
C ARG A 56 1.92 6.99 7.02
N ILE A 57 2.28 6.14 7.97
CA ILE A 57 1.38 5.08 8.46
C ILE A 57 0.14 5.70 9.14
N ARG A 58 0.34 6.74 9.97
CA ARG A 58 -0.77 7.47 10.58
C ARG A 58 -1.68 8.11 9.53
N TRP A 59 -1.09 8.76 8.53
CA TRP A 59 -1.85 9.34 7.42
C TRP A 59 -2.63 8.28 6.64
N GLN A 60 -2.02 7.14 6.30
CA GLN A 60 -2.69 6.05 5.59
C GLN A 60 -3.90 5.52 6.38
N ALA A 61 -3.77 5.35 7.70
CA ALA A 61 -4.88 4.91 8.55
C ALA A 61 -6.04 5.91 8.54
N GLN A 62 -5.73 7.21 8.68
CA GLN A 62 -6.74 8.28 8.59
C GLN A 62 -7.38 8.33 7.21
N GLU A 63 -6.61 8.19 6.14
CA GLU A 63 -7.11 8.22 4.78
C GLU A 63 -8.04 7.03 4.48
N PHE A 64 -7.68 5.84 4.97
CA PHE A 64 -8.54 4.67 4.90
C PHE A 64 -9.90 4.92 5.57
N MET A 65 -9.88 5.42 6.81
CA MET A 65 -11.10 5.74 7.57
C MET A 65 -11.93 6.82 6.87
N ARG A 66 -11.27 7.85 6.30
CA ARG A 66 -11.93 8.91 5.55
C ARG A 66 -12.66 8.36 4.33
N ILE A 67 -12.01 7.51 3.52
CA ILE A 67 -12.63 6.91 2.33
C ILE A 67 -13.77 5.98 2.72
N LEU A 68 -13.59 5.18 3.78
CA LEU A 68 -14.63 4.32 4.33
C LEU A 68 -15.85 5.14 4.81
N GLY A 69 -15.62 6.24 5.53
CA GLY A 69 -16.66 7.15 6.01
C GLY A 69 -17.39 7.91 4.90
N LEU A 70 -16.89 7.93 3.66
CA LEU A 70 -17.60 8.49 2.51
C LEU A 70 -18.61 7.51 1.87
N LEU A 71 -18.64 6.26 2.30
CA LEU A 71 -19.55 5.26 1.74
C LEU A 71 -21.03 5.70 1.78
N PRO A 72 -21.57 6.25 2.88
CA PRO A 72 -22.97 6.69 2.92
C PRO A 72 -23.30 7.74 1.87
N LEU A 73 -22.37 8.67 1.61
CA LEU A 73 -22.52 9.69 0.57
C LEU A 73 -22.64 9.05 -0.81
N ALA A 74 -21.76 8.11 -1.11
CA ALA A 74 -21.72 7.47 -2.43
C ALA A 74 -22.94 6.57 -2.65
N ILE A 75 -23.36 5.82 -1.63
CA ILE A 75 -24.57 5.00 -1.69
C ILE A 75 -25.84 5.85 -1.80
N GLY A 76 -25.97 6.91 -1.00
CA GLY A 76 -27.13 7.80 -1.02
C GLY A 76 -27.29 8.57 -2.33
N ARG A 77 -26.17 8.89 -3.00
CA ARG A 77 -26.16 9.54 -4.32
C ARG A 77 -26.19 8.57 -5.51
N GLN A 78 -26.20 7.26 -5.25
CA GLN A 78 -26.10 6.24 -6.29
C GLN A 78 -24.84 6.37 -7.16
N GLU A 79 -23.75 6.90 -6.60
CA GLU A 79 -22.47 7.14 -7.27
C GLU A 79 -21.61 5.87 -7.33
N TYR A 80 -22.20 4.76 -7.79
CA TYR A 80 -21.60 3.43 -7.68
C TYR A 80 -20.30 3.26 -8.48
N PHE A 81 -20.21 3.88 -9.66
CA PHE A 81 -18.97 3.89 -10.43
C PHE A 81 -17.85 4.65 -9.71
N ASN A 82 -18.18 5.73 -9.00
CA ASN A 82 -17.20 6.46 -8.21
C ASN A 82 -16.81 5.67 -6.94
N SER A 83 -17.74 4.91 -6.33
CA SER A 83 -17.44 3.99 -5.24
C SER A 83 -16.44 2.90 -5.63
N VAL A 84 -16.45 2.42 -6.88
CA VAL A 84 -15.42 1.50 -7.39
C VAL A 84 -14.02 2.15 -7.33
N THR A 85 -13.92 3.46 -7.63
CA THR A 85 -12.66 4.20 -7.47
C THR A 85 -12.25 4.28 -6.00
N GLY A 86 -13.20 4.50 -5.09
CA GLY A 86 -12.96 4.46 -3.64
C GLY A 86 -12.40 3.11 -3.16
N LEU A 87 -12.99 1.99 -3.61
CA LEU A 87 -12.47 0.64 -3.35
C LEU A 87 -11.06 0.44 -3.89
N PHE A 88 -10.77 0.94 -5.10
CA PHE A 88 -9.42 0.89 -5.66
C PHE A 88 -8.40 1.62 -4.77
N LEU A 89 -8.76 2.79 -4.23
CA LEU A 89 -7.91 3.52 -3.28
C LEU A 89 -7.70 2.74 -1.98
N LEU A 90 -8.75 2.14 -1.41
CA LEU A 90 -8.64 1.29 -0.21
C LEU A 90 -7.73 0.08 -0.48
N ARG A 91 -7.87 -0.56 -1.66
CA ARG A 91 -7.01 -1.68 -2.07
C ARG A 91 -5.54 -1.26 -2.17
N ASN A 92 -5.26 -0.08 -2.70
CA ASN A 92 -3.89 0.45 -2.75
C ASN A 92 -3.32 0.68 -1.35
N LEU A 93 -4.11 1.20 -0.41
CA LEU A 93 -3.67 1.36 0.99
C LEU A 93 -3.37 0.01 1.66
N ILE A 94 -4.17 -1.03 1.38
CA ILE A 94 -3.90 -2.41 1.86
C ILE A 94 -2.58 -2.92 1.28
N VAL A 95 -2.37 -2.78 -0.02
CA VAL A 95 -1.14 -3.21 -0.69
C VAL A 95 0.08 -2.47 -0.13
N GLU A 96 0.00 -1.17 0.06
CA GLU A 96 1.08 -0.38 0.67
C GLU A 96 1.40 -0.87 2.08
N LEU A 97 0.38 -1.12 2.91
CA LEU A 97 0.58 -1.67 4.25
C LEU A 97 1.24 -3.06 4.21
N MET A 98 0.80 -3.95 3.32
CA MET A 98 1.39 -5.29 3.18
C MET A 98 2.86 -5.25 2.76
N ILE A 99 3.23 -4.32 1.87
CA ILE A 99 4.64 -4.08 1.50
C ILE A 99 5.44 -3.51 2.69
N GLU A 100 4.84 -2.61 3.47
CA GLU A 100 5.48 -2.10 4.69
C GLU A 100 5.71 -3.22 5.72
N GLU A 101 4.79 -4.19 5.83
CA GLU A 101 4.90 -5.33 6.75
C GLU A 101 6.08 -6.25 6.44
N THR A 102 6.51 -6.36 5.18
CA THR A 102 7.62 -7.25 4.79
C THR A 102 9.00 -6.63 4.99
N ASN A 103 9.08 -5.31 5.25
CA ASN A 103 10.34 -4.55 5.31
C ASN A 103 11.28 -4.81 4.11
N ALA A 104 10.74 -5.17 2.94
CA ALA A 104 11.56 -5.56 1.80
C ALA A 104 12.55 -4.45 1.40
N PRO A 105 13.88 -4.72 1.34
CA PRO A 105 14.90 -3.70 1.06
C PRO A 105 14.78 -3.13 -0.36
N HIS A 106 14.33 -3.96 -1.32
CA HIS A 106 14.20 -3.57 -2.73
C HIS A 106 12.74 -3.61 -3.21
N ARG A 107 11.96 -2.60 -2.81
CA ARG A 107 10.54 -2.49 -3.23
C ARG A 107 10.36 -2.42 -4.75
N GLY A 108 11.34 -1.88 -5.50
CA GLY A 108 11.26 -1.67 -6.94
C GLY A 108 9.94 -1.02 -7.40
N GLY A 109 9.57 -1.18 -8.67
CA GLY A 109 8.33 -0.62 -9.20
C GLY A 109 7.07 -1.39 -8.79
N ALA A 110 5.92 -0.71 -8.85
CA ALA A 110 4.58 -1.28 -8.54
C ALA A 110 4.23 -2.55 -9.34
N LEU A 111 4.92 -2.80 -10.47
CA LEU A 111 4.72 -3.95 -11.35
C LEU A 111 5.22 -5.29 -10.78
N HIS A 112 5.92 -5.27 -9.63
CA HIS A 112 6.42 -6.49 -9.02
C HIS A 112 5.81 -6.76 -7.64
N LEU A 113 4.52 -6.47 -7.43
CA LEU A 113 3.85 -6.73 -6.16
C LEU A 113 4.07 -8.16 -5.65
N ASN A 114 3.98 -9.17 -6.52
CA ASN A 114 4.07 -10.58 -6.12
C ASN A 114 5.39 -10.99 -5.43
N ARG A 115 6.49 -10.25 -5.57
CA ARG A 115 7.73 -10.52 -4.84
C ARG A 115 7.85 -9.74 -3.51
N LEU A 116 6.95 -8.79 -3.27
CA LEU A 116 7.00 -7.87 -2.13
C LEU A 116 6.05 -8.25 -1.00
N ILE A 117 5.15 -9.21 -1.25
CA ILE A 117 4.14 -9.68 -0.29
C ILE A 117 4.19 -11.20 -0.14
N THR A 118 3.81 -11.68 1.03
CA THR A 118 3.83 -13.11 1.38
C THR A 118 2.72 -13.89 0.67
N THR A 119 2.80 -15.23 0.71
CA THR A 119 1.75 -16.10 0.16
C THR A 119 0.41 -15.87 0.86
N GLU A 120 0.42 -15.67 2.18
CA GLU A 120 -0.78 -15.37 2.97
C GLU A 120 -1.39 -14.02 2.59
N GLN A 121 -0.56 -12.99 2.37
CA GLN A 121 -1.01 -11.67 1.91
C GLN A 121 -1.61 -11.74 0.49
N LYS A 122 -1.03 -12.53 -0.41
CA LYS A 122 -1.60 -12.77 -1.76
C LYS A 122 -2.97 -13.44 -1.66
N ALA A 123 -3.10 -14.47 -0.83
CA ALA A 123 -4.37 -15.15 -0.61
C ALA A 123 -5.43 -14.18 -0.04
N ALA A 124 -5.05 -13.34 0.93
CA ALA A 124 -5.94 -12.33 1.48
C ALA A 124 -6.41 -11.29 0.44
N LEU A 125 -5.53 -10.83 -0.45
CA LEU A 125 -5.90 -9.93 -1.55
C LEU A 125 -6.79 -10.60 -2.61
N ALA A 126 -6.58 -11.89 -2.86
CA ALA A 126 -7.39 -12.68 -3.79
C ALA A 126 -8.79 -12.99 -3.23
N ALA A 127 -8.92 -13.06 -1.90
CA ALA A 127 -10.19 -13.28 -1.21
C ALA A 127 -11.07 -12.03 -1.11
N LEU A 128 -10.56 -10.83 -1.44
CA LEU A 128 -11.37 -9.62 -1.47
C LEU A 128 -12.45 -9.71 -2.56
N PRO A 129 -13.69 -9.27 -2.29
CA PRO A 129 -14.75 -9.24 -3.29
C PRO A 129 -14.34 -8.45 -4.55
N PRO A 130 -14.87 -8.84 -5.73
CA PRO A 130 -14.63 -8.10 -6.96
C PRO A 130 -15.21 -6.68 -6.88
N LEU A 131 -14.61 -5.75 -7.62
CA LEU A 131 -15.11 -4.37 -7.70
C LEU A 131 -16.30 -4.31 -8.66
N VAL A 132 -17.50 -4.38 -8.12
CA VAL A 132 -18.77 -4.33 -8.86
C VAL A 132 -19.50 -3.04 -8.50
N ALA A 133 -20.00 -2.29 -9.49
CA ALA A 133 -20.71 -1.02 -9.30
C ALA A 133 -22.19 -1.23 -8.95
N GLU A 134 -22.45 -2.06 -7.94
CA GLU A 134 -23.78 -2.37 -7.42
C GLU A 134 -23.82 -2.11 -5.93
N ARG A 135 -24.93 -1.56 -5.42
CA ARG A 135 -25.07 -1.08 -4.04
C ARG A 135 -24.56 -2.09 -3.00
N ASP A 136 -25.10 -3.30 -3.02
CA ASP A 136 -24.84 -4.29 -1.97
C ASP A 136 -23.44 -4.89 -2.12
N ALA A 137 -23.00 -5.13 -3.36
CA ALA A 137 -21.64 -5.58 -3.67
C ALA A 137 -20.57 -4.56 -3.23
N LEU A 138 -20.85 -3.26 -3.39
CA LEU A 138 -19.97 -2.19 -2.89
C LEU A 138 -19.89 -2.21 -1.37
N ILE A 139 -21.04 -2.28 -0.68
CA ILE A 139 -21.06 -2.32 0.80
C ILE A 139 -20.27 -3.53 1.30
N GLU A 140 -20.51 -4.72 0.74
CA GLU A 140 -19.78 -5.94 1.08
C GLU A 140 -18.27 -5.75 0.86
N ALA A 141 -17.87 -5.23 -0.30
CA ALA A 141 -16.47 -4.98 -0.61
C ALA A 141 -15.83 -4.00 0.38
N TYR A 142 -16.47 -2.87 0.71
CA TYR A 142 -15.94 -1.90 1.67
C TYR A 142 -15.73 -2.52 3.06
N LEU A 143 -16.68 -3.34 3.53
CA LEU A 143 -16.56 -4.04 4.80
C LEU A 143 -15.45 -5.09 4.77
N ALA A 144 -15.31 -5.85 3.69
CA ALA A 144 -14.21 -6.82 3.52
C ALA A 144 -12.83 -6.12 3.51
N HIS A 145 -12.72 -4.97 2.85
CA HIS A 145 -11.49 -4.17 2.87
C HIS A 145 -11.18 -3.66 4.28
N ALA A 146 -12.19 -3.16 5.02
CA ALA A 146 -12.03 -2.70 6.39
C ALA A 146 -11.60 -3.84 7.34
N ALA A 147 -12.21 -5.02 7.19
CA ALA A 147 -11.88 -6.21 7.96
C ALA A 147 -10.44 -6.69 7.72
N LEU A 148 -9.93 -6.54 6.49
CA LEU A 148 -8.55 -6.87 6.16
C LEU A 148 -7.55 -5.80 6.64
N TYR A 149 -7.87 -4.53 6.47
CA TYR A 149 -6.94 -3.43 6.70
C TYR A 149 -6.78 -3.06 8.17
N LEU A 150 -7.90 -2.79 8.88
CA LEU A 150 -7.87 -2.14 10.19
C LEU A 150 -7.12 -2.95 11.26
N PRO A 151 -7.29 -4.29 11.38
CA PRO A 151 -6.53 -5.07 12.35
C PRO A 151 -5.01 -5.03 12.08
N ARG A 152 -4.60 -5.12 10.81
CA ARG A 152 -3.20 -5.08 10.39
C ARG A 152 -2.58 -3.71 10.66
N ALA A 153 -3.29 -2.65 10.27
CA ALA A 153 -2.83 -1.28 10.45
C ALA A 153 -2.67 -0.94 11.94
N ARG A 154 -3.62 -1.37 12.78
CA ARG A 154 -3.54 -1.20 14.23
C ARG A 154 -2.37 -1.98 14.83
N GLN A 155 -2.18 -3.25 14.44
CA GLN A 155 -1.04 -4.05 14.91
C GLN A 155 0.30 -3.43 14.48
N ARG A 156 0.38 -2.88 13.26
CA ARG A 156 1.59 -2.20 12.77
C ARG A 156 1.85 -0.90 13.53
N ALA A 157 0.81 -0.10 13.79
CA ALA A 157 0.92 1.12 14.59
C ALA A 157 1.43 0.81 16.01
N ALA A 158 0.86 -0.20 16.66
CA ALA A 158 1.30 -0.64 18.00
C ALA A 158 2.77 -1.08 18.01
N ARG A 159 3.21 -1.89 17.02
CA ARG A 159 4.62 -2.33 16.90
C ARG A 159 5.60 -1.18 16.70
N LEU A 160 5.16 -0.06 16.15
CA LEU A 160 5.98 1.10 15.84
C LEU A 160 5.81 2.25 16.85
N GLY A 161 5.02 2.06 17.92
CA GLY A 161 4.74 3.11 18.90
C GLY A 161 3.98 4.31 18.31
N ILE A 162 3.13 4.06 17.30
CA ILE A 162 2.33 5.11 16.65
C ILE A 162 0.96 5.19 17.32
N ASP A 163 0.61 6.38 17.79
CA ASP A 163 -0.73 6.64 18.32
C ASP A 163 -1.79 6.41 17.25
N TRP A 164 -2.65 5.43 17.50
CA TRP A 164 -3.78 5.10 16.64
C TRP A 164 -4.89 6.16 16.76
N PRO A 165 -5.52 6.60 15.66
CA PRO A 165 -6.56 7.61 15.69
C PRO A 165 -7.92 7.04 16.15
N GLU A 166 -7.99 6.55 17.39
CA GLU A 166 -9.16 5.87 17.98
C GLU A 166 -10.45 6.70 17.85
N ALA A 167 -10.39 7.99 18.16
CA ALA A 167 -11.55 8.88 18.08
C ALA A 167 -12.10 9.00 16.64
N PHE A 168 -11.23 8.99 15.64
CA PHE A 168 -11.65 9.09 14.24
C PHE A 168 -12.24 7.77 13.73
N GLU A 169 -11.66 6.64 14.13
CA GLU A 169 -12.24 5.33 13.82
C GLU A 169 -13.62 5.17 14.45
N ALA A 170 -13.76 5.51 15.74
CA ALA A 170 -15.04 5.46 16.43
C ALA A 170 -16.09 6.35 15.77
N ALA A 171 -15.72 7.57 15.38
CA ALA A 171 -16.61 8.48 14.66
C ALA A 171 -16.99 7.94 13.27
N THR A 172 -16.06 7.29 12.57
CA THR A 172 -16.32 6.67 11.26
C THR A 172 -17.35 5.55 11.38
N TRP A 173 -17.18 4.65 12.36
CA TRP A 173 -18.14 3.56 12.58
C TRP A 173 -19.50 4.04 13.08
N ALA A 174 -19.53 5.05 13.96
CA ALA A 174 -20.78 5.67 14.37
C ALA A 174 -21.54 6.24 13.16
N HIS A 175 -20.85 6.96 12.28
CA HIS A 175 -21.44 7.51 11.07
C HIS A 175 -22.01 6.42 10.13
N LEU A 176 -21.28 5.32 9.94
CA LEU A 176 -21.71 4.21 9.09
C LEU A 176 -22.91 3.45 9.66
N ARG A 177 -22.94 3.28 10.99
CA ARG A 177 -24.08 2.68 11.68
C ARG A 177 -25.32 3.56 11.53
N ASP A 178 -25.19 4.86 11.79
CA ASP A 178 -26.33 5.78 11.74
C ASP A 178 -26.89 5.94 10.32
N ALA A 179 -26.01 5.97 9.31
CA ALA A 179 -26.42 6.26 7.93
C ALA A 179 -26.79 5.01 7.10
N LEU A 180 -26.18 3.86 7.39
CA LEU A 180 -26.32 2.63 6.59
C LEU A 180 -26.64 1.37 7.42
N GLY A 181 -26.71 1.47 8.75
CA GLY A 181 -26.91 0.32 9.63
C GLY A 181 -25.72 -0.65 9.66
N LEU A 182 -24.52 -0.19 9.30
CA LEU A 182 -23.32 -1.02 9.24
C LEU A 182 -22.56 -1.01 10.56
N GLU A 183 -22.11 -2.19 10.98
CA GLU A 183 -21.27 -2.35 12.16
C GLU A 183 -19.82 -2.60 11.78
N ALA A 184 -18.91 -2.27 12.71
CA ALA A 184 -17.50 -2.60 12.56
C ALA A 184 -17.32 -4.12 12.42
N PRO A 185 -16.43 -4.60 11.51
CA PRO A 185 -16.06 -6.00 11.46
C PRO A 185 -15.59 -6.47 12.85
N ARG A 186 -16.13 -7.58 13.33
CA ARG A 186 -15.68 -8.16 14.59
C ARG A 186 -14.20 -8.51 14.44
N SER A 187 -13.34 -7.91 15.25
CA SER A 187 -11.95 -8.35 15.39
C SER A 187 -11.97 -9.81 15.80
N GLY A 188 -11.56 -10.71 14.90
CA GLY A 188 -11.28 -12.09 15.28
C GLY A 188 -10.20 -12.08 16.37
N GLY A 189 -10.52 -12.65 17.53
CA GLY A 189 -9.57 -12.85 18.63
C GLY A 189 -8.48 -13.84 18.26
#